data_AF-A0A2A2TNE6-F1
#
_entry.id   AF-A0A2A2TNE6-F1
#
_cell.length_a   1.000
_cell.length_b   1.000
_cell.length_c   1.000
_cell.angle_alpha   90.00
_cell.angle_beta   90.00
_cell.angle_gamma   90.00
#
_symmetry.space_group_name_H-M   'P 1'
#
loop_
_entity.id
_entity.type
_entity.pdbx_description
1 polymer ?
#
loop_
_entity_poly.entity_id
_entity_poly.type
_entity_poly.pdbx_seq_one_letter_code
_entity_poly.pdbx_strand_id
1 'polypeptide(L)' 'MTRKTRTERLTLSMEEKLKRRFNTVCTWKGINMSDVAHELIERWVEENAPPGLFDKPDDVDDKNQK' A
#
# COMPACT_ATOMS: atom_id res chain seq x y z
N MET A 1 -12.53 -2.43 -19.91
CA MET A 1 -11.08 -2.16 -19.79
C MET A 1 -10.78 -1.95 -18.32
N THR A 2 -9.98 -2.81 -17.71
CA THR A 2 -9.67 -2.77 -16.27
C THR A 2 -8.93 -1.47 -15.95
N ARG A 3 -9.52 -0.61 -15.10
CA ARG A 3 -8.90 0.64 -14.65
C ARG A 3 -7.57 0.26 -13.99
N LYS A 4 -6.46 0.66 -14.59
CA LYS A 4 -5.11 0.43 -14.05
C LYS A 4 -5.02 1.25 -12.76
N THR A 5 -5.01 0.58 -11.61
CA THR A 5 -4.88 1.23 -10.30
C THR A 5 -3.60 2.07 -10.32
N ARG A 6 -3.71 3.37 -10.06
CA ARG A 6 -2.56 4.27 -10.03
C ARG A 6 -1.75 3.95 -8.79
N THR A 7 -0.64 3.23 -8.96
CA THR A 7 0.29 2.96 -7.86
C THR A 7 1.04 4.23 -7.50
N GLU A 8 0.86 4.74 -6.29
CA GLU A 8 1.64 5.85 -5.75
C GLU A 8 2.81 5.32 -4.91
N ARG A 9 3.93 6.05 -4.92
CA ARG A 9 5.16 5.63 -4.25
C ARG A 9 5.20 6.16 -2.81
N LEU A 10 5.15 5.26 -1.84
CA LEU A 10 5.42 5.58 -0.43
C LEU A 10 6.92 5.48 -0.13
N THR A 11 7.48 6.48 0.55
CA THR A 11 8.86 6.45 1.05
C THR A 11 8.86 6.24 2.56
N LEU A 12 9.50 5.16 3.03
CA LEU A 12 9.58 4.80 4.44
C LEU A 12 10.98 5.10 5.00
N SER A 13 11.01 5.79 6.14
CA SER A 13 12.23 6.01 6.93
C SER A 13 12.36 4.93 7.99
N MET A 14 13.51 4.25 8.03
CA MET A 14 13.78 3.19 9.01
C MET A 14 15.29 3.06 9.26
N GLU A 15 15.65 2.46 10.39
CA GLU A 15 17.05 2.18 10.71
C GLU A 15 17.71 1.25 9.67
N GLU A 16 18.97 1.52 9.35
CA GLU A 16 19.70 0.76 8.32
C GLU A 16 19.76 -0.74 8.65
N LYS A 17 20.00 -1.08 9.92
CA LYS A 17 20.08 -2.48 10.38
C LYS A 17 18.75 -3.20 10.17
N LEU A 18 17.63 -2.53 10.40
CA LEU A 18 16.30 -3.09 10.18
C LEU A 18 16.05 -3.30 8.69
N LYS A 19 16.35 -2.30 7.85
CA LYS A 19 16.24 -2.41 6.39
C LYS A 19 17.05 -3.58 5.83
N ARG A 20 18.28 -3.77 6.31
CA ARG A 20 19.13 -4.91 5.89
C ARG A 20 18.50 -6.25 6.27
N ARG A 21 18.06 -6.40 7.52
CA ARG A 21 17.39 -7.64 7.98
C ARG A 21 16.13 -7.92 7.16
N PHE A 22 15.33 -6.88 6.94
CA PHE A 22 14.12 -6.96 6.12
C PHE A 22 14.45 -7.40 4.69
N ASN A 23 15.47 -6.81 4.06
CA ASN A 23 15.95 -7.21 2.74
C ASN A 23 16.34 -8.68 2.69
N THR A 24 17.15 -9.13 3.65
CA THR A 24 17.64 -10.51 3.69
C THR A 24 16.48 -11.50 3.75
N VAL A 25 15.46 -11.22 4.57
CA VAL A 25 14.27 -12.08 4.67
C VAL A 25 13.45 -12.06 3.38
N CYS A 26 13.24 -10.87 2.79
CA CYS A 26 12.51 -10.73 1.52
C CYS A 26 13.20 -11.50 0.39
N THR A 27 14.52 -11.34 0.26
CA THR A 27 15.34 -12.06 -0.72
C THR A 27 15.29 -13.56 -0.50
N TRP A 28 15.41 -14.03 0.75
CA TRP A 28 15.33 -15.46 1.06
C TRP A 28 13.96 -16.07 0.69
N LYS A 29 12.88 -15.31 0.85
CA LYS A 29 11.53 -15.72 0.45
C LYS A 29 11.22 -15.50 -1.03
N GLY A 30 12.07 -14.81 -1.78
CA GLY A 30 11.84 -14.47 -3.19
C GLY A 30 10.71 -13.45 -3.40
N ILE A 31 10.47 -12.56 -2.44
CA ILE A 31 9.42 -11.52 -2.48
C ILE A 31 10.03 -10.13 -2.43
N ASN A 32 9.33 -9.11 -2.95
CA ASN A 32 9.83 -7.74 -2.88
C ASN A 32 9.44 -7.08 -1.54
N MET A 33 10.29 -6.16 -1.08
CA MET A 33 9.99 -5.31 0.08
C MET A 33 8.66 -4.54 -0.07
N SER A 34 8.35 -4.10 -1.29
CA SER A 34 7.13 -3.35 -1.58
C SER A 34 5.88 -4.20 -1.38
N ASP A 35 5.93 -5.48 -1.76
CA ASP A 35 4.79 -6.39 -1.61
C ASP A 35 4.50 -6.63 -0.12
N VAL A 36 5.56 -6.84 0.66
CA VAL A 36 5.45 -7.01 2.13
C VAL A 36 4.96 -5.72 2.79
N ALA A 37 5.50 -4.56 2.39
CA ALA A 37 5.06 -3.28 2.93
C ALA A 37 3.58 -3.00 2.58
N HIS A 38 3.16 -3.33 1.36
CA HIS A 38 1.77 -3.19 0.93
C HIS A 38 0.83 -4.05 1.77
N GLU A 39 1.14 -5.34 1.94
CA GLU A 39 0.34 -6.25 2.77
C GLU A 39 0.25 -5.78 4.23
N LEU A 40 1.36 -5.30 4.80
CA LEU A 40 1.38 -4.77 6.16
C LEU A 40 0.54 -3.50 6.30
N ILE A 41 0.57 -2.61 5.31
CA ILE A 41 -0.24 -1.39 5.30
C ILE A 41 -1.72 -1.72 5.15
N GLU A 42 -2.06 -2.64 4.24
CA GLU A 42 -3.44 -3.07 4.01
C GLU A 42 -4.04 -3.66 5.30
N ARG A 43 -3.35 -4.61 5.93
CA ARG A 43 -3.78 -5.16 7.22
C ARG A 43 -3.89 -4.11 8.30
N TRP A 44 -2.90 -3.22 8.40
CA TRP A 44 -2.95 -2.15 9.39
C TRP A 44 -4.17 -1.25 9.21
N VAL A 45 -4.52 -0.94 7.97
CA VAL A 45 -5.72 -0.15 7.64
C VAL A 45 -6.98 -0.94 8.01
N GLU A 46 -7.10 -2.21 7.63
CA GLU A 46 -8.27 -3.05 7.97
C GLU A 46 -8.49 -3.17 9.48
N GLU A 47 -7.42 -3.34 10.26
CA GLU A 47 -7.50 -3.53 11.71
C GLU A 47 -7.77 -2.24 12.48
N ASN A 48 -7.36 -1.08 11.96
CA ASN A 48 -7.42 0.19 12.68
C ASN A 48 -8.45 1.17 12.10
N ALA A 49 -9.03 0.88 10.94
CA ALA A 49 -10.06 1.73 10.37
C ALA A 49 -11.37 1.61 11.15
N PRO A 50 -12.01 2.74 11.50
CA PRO A 50 -13.36 2.70 12.02
C PRO A 50 -14.31 2.10 10.98
N PRO A 51 -15.31 1.30 11.43
CA PRO A 51 -16.32 0.74 10.53
C PRO A 51 -17.05 1.87 9.81
N GLY A 52 -17.26 1.76 8.50
CA GLY A 52 -17.87 2.83 7.70
C GLY A 52 -16.90 3.79 7.01
N LEU A 53 -15.60 3.77 7.34
CA LEU A 53 -14.65 4.80 6.86
C LEU A 53 -14.42 4.74 5.34
N PHE A 54 -14.39 3.53 4.78
CA PHE A 54 -14.13 3.29 3.36
C PHE A 54 -15.35 2.71 2.62
N ASP A 55 -16.52 2.68 3.25
CA ASP A 55 -17.77 2.16 2.65
C ASP A 55 -18.33 3.05 1.54
N LYS A 56 -17.83 4.28 1.39
CA LYS A 56 -18.20 5.15 0.28
C LYS A 56 -17.31 4.86 -0.93
N PRO A 57 -17.88 4.55 -2.11
CA PRO A 57 -17.09 4.49 -3.33
C PRO A 57 -16.44 5.86 -3.54
N ASP A 58 -15.15 5.88 -3.90
CA ASP A 58 -14.47 7.07 -4.39
C ASP A 58 -15.31 7.71 -5.51
N ASP A 59 -16.04 8.78 -5.16
CA ASP A 59 -16.75 9.67 -6.08
C ASP A 59 -15.68 10.35 -6.94
N VAL A 60 -15.35 9.72 -8.08
CA VAL A 60 -14.56 10.38 -9.12
C VAL A 60 -15.45 11.43 -9.76
N ASP A 61 -15.27 12.65 -9.27
CA ASP A 61 -15.62 13.95 -9.85
C ASP A 61 -15.66 13.88 -11.39
N ASP A 62 -16.87 13.80 -11.92
CA ASP A 62 -17.20 14.08 -13.32
C ASP A 62 -17.01 15.59 -13.54
N LYS A 63 -15.75 16.00 -13.74
CA LYS A 63 -15.45 17.30 -14.32
C LYS A 63 -14.60 17.09 -15.56
N ASN A 64 -15.28 17.00 -16.71
CA ASN A 64 -15.21 18.07 -17.71
C ASN A 64 -16.00 17.65 -18.97
N GLN A 65 -17.30 17.96 -19.01
CA GLN A 65 -18.04 18.08 -20.27
C GLN A 65 -18.63 19.48 -20.36
N LYS A 66 -17.86 20.45 -20.87
CA LYS A 66 -18.27 21.34 -21.97
C LYS A 66 -17.11 22.17 -22.51
#